data_AF-A0A850F6G0-F1
#
_entry.id   AF-A0A850F6G0-F1
#
_cell.length_a   1.000
_cell.length_b   1.000
_cell.length_c   1.000
_cell.angle_alpha   90.00
_cell.angle_beta   90.00
_cell.angle_gamma   90.00
#
_symmetry.space_group_name_H-M   'P 1'
#
loop_
_entity.id
_entity.type
_entity.pdbx_description
1 polymer ?
#
loop_
_entity_poly.entity_id
_entity_poly.type
_entity_poly.pdbx_seq_one_letter_code
_entity_poly.pdbx_strand_id
1 'polypeptide(L)'
;MNWTIPVFIAWLVLVVALAALFWRRQRRGIAVAIALAGIVIALLTISARSGKPDAGSQMALEDIPVWRVIREQEPALYSQLNRRAQELEQAGESQQRIIDLLQPQFNTLMSQRLQEAPDDNVVAWMRASIEQTAQIQKVSGDACFRYQFPGVKGGIDVTQYLTPEQMQYRFEVDARMMRAARGAGRHKVSEQEREQARAALEPVVKHMQQLYGQDIALMAAPQQAQGKETLVCDMVLALWRQVLALPPEKAAAIIRLTLSMGATPSR
;
A
#
# COMPACT_ATOMS: atom_id res chain seq x y z
N MET A 1 6.67 31.20 -25.88
CA MET A 1 7.32 31.57 -27.16
C MET A 1 8.38 30.52 -27.45
N ASN A 2 8.12 29.58 -28.37
CA ASN A 2 8.97 28.39 -28.59
C ASN A 2 10.24 28.78 -29.36
N TRP A 3 11.33 29.00 -28.63
CA TRP A 3 12.67 29.30 -29.18
C TRP A 3 13.32 28.11 -29.90
N THR A 4 12.71 26.92 -29.86
CA THR A 4 13.26 25.69 -30.45
C THR A 4 13.16 25.69 -31.98
N ILE A 5 12.04 26.14 -32.54
CA ILE A 5 11.78 26.14 -33.99
C ILE A 5 12.84 26.95 -34.79
N PRO A 6 13.19 28.20 -34.41
CA PRO A 6 14.21 28.95 -35.16
C PRO A 6 15.62 28.36 -35.04
N VAL A 7 15.97 27.72 -33.90
CA VAL A 7 17.26 27.03 -33.73
C VAL A 7 17.35 25.77 -34.61
N PHE A 8 16.26 25.02 -34.73
CA PHE A 8 16.20 23.85 -35.62
C PHE A 8 16.36 24.24 -37.10
N ILE A 9 15.73 25.34 -37.53
CA ILE A 9 15.84 25.81 -38.92
C ILE A 9 17.28 26.27 -39.22
N ALA A 10 17.93 26.98 -38.29
CA ALA A 10 19.33 27.40 -38.45
C ALA A 10 20.29 26.21 -38.57
N TRP A 11 20.07 25.15 -37.77
CA TRP A 11 20.86 23.91 -37.85
C TRP A 11 20.61 23.14 -39.14
N LEU A 12 19.37 23.07 -39.62
CA LEU A 12 19.02 22.37 -40.86
C LEU A 12 19.68 23.03 -42.07
N VAL A 13 19.71 24.36 -42.12
CA VAL A 13 20.39 25.13 -43.17
C VAL A 13 21.91 24.91 -43.12
N LEU A 14 22.51 24.88 -41.93
CA LEU A 14 23.94 24.61 -41.76
C LEU A 14 24.32 23.19 -42.23
N VAL A 15 23.51 22.19 -41.88
CA VAL A 15 23.74 20.78 -42.28
C VAL A 15 23.60 20.61 -43.78
N VAL A 16 22.60 21.24 -44.41
CA VAL A 16 22.44 21.18 -45.88
C VAL A 16 23.57 21.91 -46.60
N ALA A 17 24.03 23.05 -46.09
CA ALA A 17 25.17 23.78 -46.66
C ALA A 17 26.48 22.99 -46.56
N LEU A 18 26.73 22.35 -45.41
CA LEU A 18 27.90 21.48 -45.21
C LEU A 18 27.80 20.21 -46.08
N ALA A 19 26.61 19.63 -46.23
CA ALA A 19 26.38 18.49 -47.12
C ALA A 19 26.62 18.86 -48.59
N ALA A 20 26.19 20.04 -49.05
CA ALA A 20 26.41 20.50 -50.42
C ALA A 20 27.88 20.84 -50.71
N LEU A 21 28.59 21.45 -49.75
CA LEU A 21 30.04 21.68 -49.83
C LEU A 21 30.84 20.38 -49.85
N PHE A 22 30.38 19.37 -49.09
CA PHE A 22 30.98 18.04 -49.06
C PHE A 22 30.68 17.23 -50.33
N TRP A 23 29.48 17.39 -50.92
CA TRP A 23 29.07 16.73 -52.17
C TRP A 23 29.90 17.18 -53.37
N ARG A 24 30.44 18.41 -53.35
CA ARG A 24 31.34 18.92 -54.39
C ARG A 24 32.77 18.37 -54.33
N ARG A 25 33.22 17.75 -53.22
CA ARG A 25 34.66 17.56 -52.98
C ARG A 25 35.17 16.13 -52.87
N GLN A 26 34.36 15.07 -52.74
CA GLN A 26 34.96 13.75 -52.49
C GLN A 26 34.22 12.54 -53.10
N ARG A 27 34.84 12.00 -54.15
CA ARG A 27 34.57 10.67 -54.70
C ARG A 27 34.98 9.59 -53.68
N ARG A 28 34.05 8.67 -53.42
CA ARG A 28 34.22 7.32 -52.84
C ARG A 28 34.74 7.27 -51.39
N GLY A 29 33.87 6.87 -50.45
CA GLY A 29 34.34 6.14 -49.26
C GLY A 29 33.73 6.41 -47.89
N ILE A 30 32.60 7.10 -47.70
CA ILE A 30 31.97 7.21 -46.36
C ILE A 30 30.43 7.22 -46.46
N ALA A 31 29.84 6.06 -46.74
CA ALA A 31 28.38 5.86 -46.57
C ALA A 31 28.03 5.21 -45.20
N VAL A 32 29.02 4.79 -44.41
CA VAL A 32 28.81 4.00 -43.18
C VAL A 32 28.67 4.87 -41.93
N ALA A 33 29.27 6.07 -41.89
CA ALA A 33 29.25 6.92 -40.69
C ALA A 33 27.90 7.65 -40.45
N ILE A 34 27.15 7.98 -41.52
CA ILE A 34 25.88 8.70 -41.41
C ILE A 34 24.74 7.76 -40.93
N ALA A 35 24.79 6.48 -41.30
CA ALA A 35 23.84 5.48 -40.81
C ALA A 35 23.98 5.24 -39.29
N LEU A 36 25.20 5.22 -38.75
CA LEU A 36 25.45 5.03 -37.31
C LEU A 36 25.03 6.25 -36.48
N ALA A 37 25.26 7.47 -36.97
CA ALA A 37 24.79 8.69 -36.29
C ALA A 37 23.25 8.78 -36.25
N GLY A 38 22.58 8.37 -37.33
CA GLY A 38 21.12 8.28 -37.38
C GLY A 38 20.54 7.26 -36.39
N ILE A 39 21.21 6.12 -36.19
CA ILE A 39 20.82 5.10 -35.20
C ILE A 39 21.03 5.59 -33.77
N VAL A 40 22.14 6.26 -33.46
CA VAL A 40 22.39 6.83 -32.13
C VAL A 40 21.38 7.95 -31.81
N ILE A 41 21.04 8.81 -32.78
CA ILE A 41 20.02 9.84 -32.61
C ILE A 41 18.60 9.24 -32.51
N ALA A 42 18.30 8.16 -33.26
CA ALA A 42 17.06 7.42 -33.11
C ALA A 42 16.96 6.73 -31.72
N LEU A 43 18.05 6.14 -31.23
CA LEU A 43 18.10 5.54 -29.89
C LEU A 43 18.01 6.59 -28.77
N LEU A 44 18.63 7.76 -28.94
CA LEU A 44 18.53 8.89 -28.00
C LEU A 44 17.17 9.58 -28.03
N THR A 45 16.47 9.59 -29.16
CA THR A 45 15.08 10.08 -29.25
C THR A 45 14.08 9.06 -28.75
N ILE A 46 14.33 7.76 -28.87
CA ILE A 46 13.53 6.69 -28.24
C ILE A 46 13.71 6.73 -26.71
N SER A 47 14.95 6.89 -26.21
CA SER A 47 15.23 7.03 -24.77
C SER A 47 14.77 8.37 -24.19
N ALA A 48 14.80 9.47 -24.95
CA ALA A 48 14.21 10.75 -24.55
C ALA A 48 12.67 10.77 -24.64
N ARG A 49 12.06 9.90 -25.46
CA ARG A 49 10.60 9.65 -25.47
C ARG A 49 10.15 8.68 -24.39
N SER A 50 11.07 7.99 -23.71
CA SER A 50 10.79 7.20 -22.50
C SER A 50 10.52 8.07 -21.26
N GLY A 51 10.60 9.39 -21.39
CA GLY A 51 10.14 10.34 -20.38
C GLY A 51 8.63 10.61 -20.46
N LYS A 52 7.81 9.59 -20.22
CA LYS A 52 6.41 9.77 -19.82
C LYS A 52 6.16 8.90 -18.59
N PRO A 53 5.98 9.49 -17.39
CA PRO A 53 5.44 8.75 -16.27
C PRO A 53 3.92 8.65 -16.47
N ASP A 54 3.48 7.77 -17.37
CA ASP A 54 2.09 7.35 -17.47
C ASP A 54 2.05 5.93 -18.09
N ALA A 55 2.79 5.02 -17.47
CA ALA A 55 2.36 3.62 -17.47
C ALA A 55 1.37 3.51 -16.32
N GLY A 56 0.12 3.92 -16.55
CA GLY A 56 -0.94 3.61 -15.59
C GLY A 56 -0.92 2.09 -15.37
N SER A 57 -0.68 1.67 -14.12
CA SER A 57 -0.91 0.28 -13.72
C SER A 57 -2.31 -0.08 -14.22
N GLN A 58 -2.52 -1.27 -14.78
CA GLN A 58 -3.88 -1.69 -15.16
C GLN A 58 -4.79 -1.78 -13.93
N MET A 59 -4.19 -1.86 -12.73
CA MET A 59 -4.88 -1.63 -11.48
C MET A 59 -5.32 -0.17 -11.37
N ALA A 60 -6.63 0.05 -11.27
CA ALA A 60 -7.25 1.34 -10.99
C ALA A 60 -7.00 1.82 -9.55
N LEU A 61 -5.73 1.80 -9.10
CA LEU A 61 -5.33 2.20 -7.75
C LEU A 61 -5.68 3.66 -7.48
N GLU A 62 -5.66 4.52 -8.50
CA GLU A 62 -6.03 5.93 -8.42
C GLU A 62 -7.47 6.17 -7.94
N ASP A 63 -8.36 5.21 -8.19
CA ASP A 63 -9.75 5.29 -7.75
C ASP A 63 -9.89 4.97 -6.24
N ILE A 64 -8.87 4.36 -5.63
CA ILE A 64 -8.84 4.04 -4.21
C ILE A 64 -8.47 5.31 -3.42
N PRO A 65 -9.36 5.82 -2.53
CA PRO A 65 -9.10 7.05 -1.76
C PRO A 65 -7.78 7.07 -1.01
N VAL A 66 -7.33 5.92 -0.52
CA VAL A 66 -6.06 5.77 0.19
C VAL A 66 -4.85 6.04 -0.70
N TRP A 67 -4.91 5.63 -1.98
CA TRP A 67 -3.82 5.82 -2.93
C TRP A 67 -3.55 7.30 -3.18
N ARG A 68 -4.62 8.11 -3.26
CA ARG A 68 -4.53 9.56 -3.35
C ARG A 68 -3.83 10.17 -2.13
N VAL A 69 -4.12 9.68 -0.92
CA VAL A 69 -3.44 10.13 0.30
C VAL A 69 -1.95 9.79 0.27
N ILE A 70 -1.58 8.60 -0.21
CA ILE A 70 -0.17 8.20 -0.35
C ILE A 70 0.55 9.12 -1.33
N ARG A 71 -0.05 9.44 -2.48
CA ARG A 71 0.50 10.39 -3.44
C ARG A 71 0.76 11.77 -2.81
N GLU A 72 -0.21 12.27 -2.04
CA GLU A 72 -0.16 13.60 -1.42
C GLU A 72 0.87 13.68 -0.28
N GLN A 73 0.92 12.66 0.59
CA GLN A 73 1.70 12.70 1.83
C GLN A 73 3.05 11.98 1.76
N GLU A 74 3.19 11.00 0.87
CA GLU A 74 4.36 10.11 0.76
C GLU A 74 4.76 9.90 -0.72
N PRO A 75 5.09 10.97 -1.47
CA PRO A 75 5.29 10.92 -2.92
C PRO A 75 6.44 9.98 -3.35
N ALA A 76 7.47 9.82 -2.50
CA ALA A 76 8.56 8.89 -2.73
C ALA A 76 8.06 7.43 -2.68
N LEU A 77 7.28 7.07 -1.64
CA LEU A 77 6.70 5.74 -1.49
C LEU A 77 5.70 5.46 -2.60
N TYR A 78 4.83 6.42 -2.93
CA TYR A 78 3.91 6.32 -4.07
C TYR A 78 4.64 5.94 -5.36
N SER A 79 5.71 6.67 -5.69
CA SER A 79 6.51 6.44 -6.88
C SER A 79 7.19 5.07 -6.88
N GLN A 80 7.67 4.63 -5.71
CA GLN A 80 8.28 3.31 -5.54
C GLN A 80 7.26 2.19 -5.75
N LEU A 81 6.09 2.28 -5.13
CA LEU A 81 5.05 1.25 -5.22
C LEU A 81 4.51 1.13 -6.65
N ASN A 82 4.26 2.24 -7.33
CA ASN A 82 3.82 2.25 -8.73
C ASN A 82 4.86 1.59 -9.65
N ARG A 83 6.14 1.92 -9.49
CA ARG A 83 7.21 1.30 -10.28
C ARG A 83 7.24 -0.21 -10.06
N ARG A 84 7.19 -0.64 -8.80
CA ARG A 84 7.21 -2.07 -8.45
C ARG A 84 5.97 -2.79 -8.99
N ALA A 85 4.80 -2.17 -8.95
CA ALA A 85 3.59 -2.72 -9.55
C ALA A 85 3.78 -2.96 -11.06
N GLN A 86 4.27 -1.95 -11.79
CA GLN A 86 4.54 -2.05 -13.23
C GLN A 86 5.58 -3.13 -13.56
N GLU A 87 6.66 -3.24 -12.78
CA GLU A 87 7.68 -4.28 -12.96
C GLU A 87 7.08 -5.69 -12.82
N LEU A 88 6.20 -5.89 -11.85
CA LEU A 88 5.50 -7.17 -11.62
C LEU A 88 4.45 -7.46 -12.71
N GLU A 89 3.70 -6.44 -13.15
CA GLU A 89 2.77 -6.56 -14.28
C GLU A 89 3.50 -6.97 -15.56
N GLN A 90 4.66 -6.35 -15.85
CA GLN A 90 5.50 -6.69 -17.01
C GLN A 90 6.11 -8.09 -16.90
N ALA A 91 6.35 -8.57 -15.69
CA ALA A 91 6.79 -9.94 -15.42
C ALA A 91 5.65 -10.98 -15.55
N GLY A 92 4.41 -10.54 -15.78
CA GLY A 92 3.24 -11.42 -15.95
C GLY A 92 2.64 -11.91 -14.64
N GLU A 93 2.94 -11.26 -13.51
CA GLU A 93 2.36 -11.59 -12.21
C GLU A 93 0.85 -11.30 -12.18
N SER A 94 0.10 -12.13 -11.45
CA SER A 94 -1.34 -11.90 -11.28
C SER A 94 -1.63 -10.69 -10.38
N GLN A 95 -2.78 -10.04 -10.56
CA GLN A 95 -3.16 -8.88 -9.73
C GLN A 95 -3.12 -9.19 -8.23
N GLN A 96 -3.65 -10.34 -7.80
CA GLN A 96 -3.59 -10.74 -6.39
C GLN A 96 -2.14 -10.90 -5.90
N ARG A 97 -1.26 -11.47 -6.73
CA ARG A 97 0.16 -11.62 -6.37
C ARG A 97 0.85 -10.27 -6.23
N ILE A 98 0.51 -9.31 -7.08
CA ILE A 98 1.01 -7.93 -6.98
C ILE A 98 0.54 -7.31 -5.67
N ILE A 99 -0.77 -7.40 -5.35
CA ILE A 99 -1.33 -6.90 -4.08
C ILE A 99 -0.59 -7.51 -2.89
N ASP A 100 -0.44 -8.84 -2.85
CA ASP A 100 0.24 -9.54 -1.77
C ASP A 100 1.70 -9.07 -1.58
N LEU A 101 2.41 -8.77 -2.68
CA LEU A 101 3.79 -8.29 -2.66
C LEU A 101 3.93 -6.82 -2.23
N LEU A 102 2.91 -6.00 -2.47
CA LEU A 102 2.89 -4.59 -2.07
C LEU A 102 2.33 -4.38 -0.65
N GLN A 103 1.46 -5.29 -0.20
CA GLN A 103 0.74 -5.19 1.08
C GLN A 103 1.64 -4.94 2.31
N PRO A 104 2.84 -5.54 2.46
CA PRO A 104 3.68 -5.27 3.62
C PRO A 104 4.08 -3.79 3.75
N GLN A 105 4.41 -3.12 2.65
CA GLN A 105 4.79 -1.70 2.64
C GLN A 105 3.60 -0.82 3.02
N PHE A 106 2.41 -1.19 2.54
CA PHE A 106 1.17 -0.54 2.90
C PHE A 106 0.85 -0.71 4.40
N ASN A 107 0.99 -1.93 4.93
CA ASN A 107 0.76 -2.22 6.34
C ASN A 107 1.72 -1.47 7.26
N THR A 108 2.99 -1.32 6.87
CA THR A 108 3.96 -0.50 7.60
C THR A 108 3.51 0.96 7.66
N LEU A 109 3.09 1.54 6.53
CA LEU A 109 2.58 2.91 6.49
C LEU A 109 1.32 3.07 7.36
N MET A 110 0.37 2.13 7.26
CA MET A 110 -0.85 2.15 8.06
C MET A 110 -0.56 2.08 9.57
N SER A 111 0.36 1.20 9.98
CA SER A 111 0.77 1.10 11.39
C SER A 111 1.38 2.42 11.89
N GLN A 112 2.27 3.04 11.11
CA GLN A 112 2.83 4.36 11.43
C GLN A 112 1.75 5.43 11.55
N ARG A 113 0.78 5.44 10.62
CA ARG A 113 -0.32 6.43 10.61
C ARG A 113 -1.26 6.26 11.80
N LEU A 114 -1.53 5.03 12.24
CA LEU A 114 -2.33 4.79 13.43
C LEU A 114 -1.66 5.32 14.71
N GLN A 115 -0.32 5.31 14.80
CA GLN A 115 0.38 5.91 15.94
C GLN A 115 0.20 7.44 16.01
N GLU A 116 0.02 8.11 14.86
CA GLU A 116 -0.10 9.56 14.77
C GLU A 116 -1.54 10.05 14.60
N ALA A 117 -2.49 9.18 14.28
CA ALA A 117 -3.89 9.56 14.10
C ALA A 117 -4.56 9.91 15.44
N PRO A 118 -5.52 10.87 15.47
CA PRO A 118 -6.39 11.11 16.63
C PRO A 118 -7.19 9.86 17.07
N ASP A 119 -7.63 9.83 18.32
CA ASP A 119 -8.29 8.66 18.94
C ASP A 119 -9.57 8.24 18.21
N ASP A 120 -10.41 9.20 17.83
CA ASP A 120 -11.65 8.95 17.10
C ASP A 120 -11.38 8.30 15.73
N ASN A 121 -10.33 8.73 15.03
CA ASN A 121 -9.90 8.11 13.78
C ASN A 121 -9.38 6.69 13.96
N VAL A 122 -8.62 6.42 15.03
CA VAL A 122 -8.13 5.07 15.35
C VAL A 122 -9.27 4.12 15.70
N VAL A 123 -10.22 4.59 16.52
CA VAL A 123 -11.41 3.82 16.89
C VAL A 123 -12.31 3.56 15.67
N ALA A 124 -12.53 4.57 14.81
CA ALA A 124 -13.29 4.40 13.57
C ALA A 124 -12.63 3.39 12.63
N TRP A 125 -11.30 3.44 12.51
CA TRP A 125 -10.51 2.48 11.74
C TRP A 125 -10.68 1.04 12.23
N MET A 126 -10.60 0.83 13.54
CA MET A 126 -10.78 -0.51 14.11
C MET A 126 -12.22 -0.99 13.95
N ARG A 127 -13.21 -0.11 14.13
CA ARG A 127 -14.63 -0.45 13.94
C ARG A 127 -14.90 -0.93 12.50
N ALA A 128 -14.41 -0.19 11.51
CA ALA A 128 -14.52 -0.59 10.10
C ALA A 128 -13.77 -1.91 9.84
N SER A 129 -12.62 -2.12 10.48
CA SER A 129 -11.85 -3.36 10.37
C SER A 129 -12.62 -4.57 10.87
N ILE A 130 -13.20 -4.51 12.06
CA ILE A 130 -13.95 -5.65 12.61
C ILE A 130 -15.29 -5.85 11.92
N GLU A 131 -15.90 -4.80 11.39
CA GLU A 131 -17.12 -4.90 10.58
C GLU A 131 -16.82 -5.71 9.32
N GLN A 132 -15.76 -5.35 8.60
CA GLN A 132 -15.32 -6.09 7.40
C GLN A 132 -14.96 -7.55 7.72
N THR A 133 -14.20 -7.79 8.79
CA THR A 133 -13.88 -9.15 9.25
C THR A 133 -15.15 -9.94 9.58
N ALA A 134 -16.14 -9.32 10.23
CA ALA A 134 -17.40 -9.98 10.56
C ALA A 134 -18.24 -10.30 9.30
N GLN A 135 -18.21 -9.46 8.26
CA GLN A 135 -18.89 -9.77 7.00
C GLN A 135 -18.24 -10.98 6.31
N ILE A 136 -16.90 -11.04 6.26
CA ILE A 136 -16.17 -12.19 5.70
C ILE A 136 -16.48 -13.46 6.50
N GLN A 137 -16.46 -13.37 7.84
CA GLN A 137 -16.74 -14.49 8.73
C GLN A 137 -18.12 -15.13 8.48
N LYS A 138 -19.17 -14.30 8.26
CA LYS A 138 -20.52 -14.80 7.99
C LYS A 138 -20.58 -15.71 6.76
N VAL A 139 -19.66 -15.52 5.81
CA VAL A 139 -19.56 -16.33 4.60
C VAL A 139 -18.63 -17.53 4.82
N SER A 140 -17.45 -17.32 5.42
CA SER A 140 -16.48 -18.38 5.67
C SER A 140 -15.52 -18.05 6.83
N GLY A 141 -15.45 -18.97 7.80
CA GLY A 141 -14.48 -18.90 8.90
C GLY A 141 -13.03 -19.07 8.43
N ASP A 142 -12.77 -19.92 7.44
CA ASP A 142 -11.43 -20.07 6.83
C ASP A 142 -11.01 -18.79 6.10
N ALA A 143 -11.93 -18.17 5.34
CA ALA A 143 -11.65 -16.89 4.67
C ALA A 143 -11.36 -15.78 5.68
N CYS A 144 -12.12 -15.73 6.79
CA CYS A 144 -11.83 -14.78 7.87
C CYS A 144 -10.44 -15.00 8.47
N PHE A 145 -10.08 -16.26 8.75
CA PHE A 145 -8.76 -16.58 9.29
C PHE A 145 -7.64 -16.15 8.32
N ARG A 146 -7.77 -16.46 7.03
CA ARG A 146 -6.82 -16.04 5.99
C ARG A 146 -6.75 -14.53 5.80
N TYR A 147 -7.87 -13.83 5.97
CA TYR A 147 -7.92 -12.37 5.94
C TYR A 147 -7.14 -11.75 7.10
N GLN A 148 -7.28 -12.30 8.32
CA GLN A 148 -6.55 -11.80 9.50
C GLN A 148 -5.09 -12.25 9.54
N PHE A 149 -4.78 -13.43 9.01
CA PHE A 149 -3.45 -14.07 9.05
C PHE A 149 -2.99 -14.54 7.66
N PRO A 150 -2.83 -13.63 6.68
CA PRO A 150 -2.50 -14.00 5.30
C PRO A 150 -1.15 -14.71 5.17
N GLY A 151 -0.22 -14.49 6.11
CA GLY A 151 1.08 -15.16 6.14
C GLY A 151 1.04 -16.66 6.49
N VAL A 152 -0.09 -17.19 6.96
CA VAL A 152 -0.20 -18.60 7.40
C VAL A 152 -0.69 -19.52 6.27
N LYS A 153 -1.76 -19.12 5.57
CA LYS A 153 -2.41 -19.93 4.51
C LYS A 153 -2.62 -19.15 3.20
N GLY A 154 -1.97 -18.01 3.04
CA GLY A 154 -2.20 -17.08 1.94
C GLY A 154 -3.44 -16.19 2.17
N GLY A 155 -3.40 -14.98 1.62
CA GLY A 155 -4.51 -14.02 1.70
C GLY A 155 -5.74 -14.44 0.89
N ILE A 156 -6.78 -13.63 0.94
CA ILE A 156 -8.02 -13.81 0.16
C ILE A 156 -8.20 -12.66 -0.83
N ASP A 157 -8.90 -12.95 -1.93
CA ASP A 157 -9.50 -11.92 -2.76
C ASP A 157 -10.78 -11.41 -2.07
N VAL A 158 -10.71 -10.21 -1.49
CA VAL A 158 -11.80 -9.62 -0.72
C VAL A 158 -13.03 -9.28 -1.56
N THR A 159 -12.88 -9.15 -2.88
CA THR A 159 -14.00 -8.82 -3.80
C THR A 159 -15.03 -9.95 -3.88
N GLN A 160 -14.65 -11.18 -3.49
CA GLN A 160 -15.53 -12.33 -3.44
C GLN A 160 -16.41 -12.36 -2.17
N TYR A 161 -16.10 -11.53 -1.18
CA TYR A 161 -16.74 -11.56 0.14
C TYR A 161 -17.41 -10.24 0.52
N LEU A 162 -17.06 -9.14 -0.16
CA LEU A 162 -17.49 -7.80 0.18
C LEU A 162 -18.09 -7.09 -1.04
N THR A 163 -19.11 -6.27 -0.79
CA THR A 163 -19.69 -5.41 -1.82
C THR A 163 -18.76 -4.24 -2.14
N PRO A 164 -18.88 -3.62 -3.34
CA PRO A 164 -18.15 -2.40 -3.66
C PRO A 164 -18.35 -1.29 -2.64
N GLU A 165 -19.57 -1.15 -2.09
CA GLU A 165 -19.89 -0.17 -1.05
C GLU A 165 -19.13 -0.44 0.25
N GLN A 166 -19.06 -1.70 0.70
CA GLN A 166 -18.31 -2.09 1.89
C GLN A 166 -16.81 -1.83 1.73
N MET A 167 -16.25 -2.14 0.56
CA MET A 167 -14.84 -1.84 0.25
C MET A 167 -14.59 -0.33 0.20
N GLN A 168 -15.49 0.42 -0.44
CA GLN A 168 -15.37 1.87 -0.52
C GLN A 168 -15.40 2.52 0.86
N TYR A 169 -16.35 2.13 1.70
CA TYR A 169 -16.42 2.62 3.09
C TYR A 169 -15.12 2.35 3.84
N ARG A 170 -14.55 1.14 3.67
CA ARG A 170 -13.25 0.78 4.27
C ARG A 170 -12.15 1.74 3.82
N PHE A 171 -12.01 1.95 2.51
CA PHE A 171 -10.97 2.83 1.97
C PHE A 171 -11.13 4.28 2.41
N GLU A 172 -12.37 4.76 2.56
CA GLU A 172 -12.62 6.11 3.06
C GLU A 172 -12.22 6.28 4.53
N VAL A 173 -12.51 5.29 5.38
CA VAL A 173 -12.08 5.29 6.78
C VAL A 173 -10.55 5.29 6.87
N ASP A 174 -9.89 4.43 6.10
CA ASP A 174 -8.42 4.37 6.03
C ASP A 174 -7.83 5.72 5.57
N ALA A 175 -8.38 6.29 4.50
CA ALA A 175 -7.92 7.57 3.96
C ALA A 175 -8.14 8.74 4.94
N ARG A 176 -9.27 8.77 5.66
CA ARG A 176 -9.52 9.79 6.71
C ARG A 176 -8.52 9.65 7.85
N MET A 177 -8.26 8.43 8.32
CA MET A 177 -7.26 8.18 9.37
C MET A 177 -5.87 8.63 8.94
N MET A 178 -5.43 8.25 7.74
CA MET A 178 -4.12 8.65 7.20
C MET A 178 -3.99 10.16 7.02
N ARG A 179 -5.06 10.85 6.59
CA ARG A 179 -5.08 12.33 6.53
C ARG A 179 -4.94 12.95 7.91
N ALA A 180 -5.73 12.48 8.87
CA ALA A 180 -5.74 13.02 10.23
C ALA A 180 -4.39 12.84 10.95
N ALA A 181 -3.68 11.74 10.69
CA ALA A 181 -2.35 11.48 11.22
C ALA A 181 -1.28 12.53 10.87
N ARG A 182 -1.45 13.26 9.76
CA ARG A 182 -0.57 14.39 9.38
C ARG A 182 -1.22 15.76 9.60
N GLY A 183 -2.41 15.80 10.19
CA GLY A 183 -3.18 17.02 10.42
C GLY A 183 -2.77 17.78 11.68
N ALA A 184 -3.39 18.93 11.90
CA ALA A 184 -3.13 19.80 13.05
C ALA A 184 -3.46 19.13 14.41
N GLY A 185 -4.34 18.12 14.42
CA GLY A 185 -4.72 17.37 15.61
C GLY A 185 -3.98 16.05 15.80
N ARG A 186 -2.87 15.81 15.08
CA ARG A 186 -2.15 14.53 15.16
C ARG A 186 -1.77 14.17 16.60
N HIS A 187 -1.87 12.89 16.89
CA HIS A 187 -1.54 12.30 18.18
C HIS A 187 -0.04 12.07 18.32
N LYS A 188 0.44 12.05 19.55
CA LYS A 188 1.79 11.61 19.90
C LYS A 188 1.70 10.64 21.06
N VAL A 189 1.91 9.36 20.75
CA VAL A 189 1.90 8.30 21.78
C VAL A 189 2.96 8.59 22.83
N SER A 190 2.53 8.65 24.10
CA SER A 190 3.42 8.78 25.25
C SER A 190 3.71 7.41 25.89
N GLU A 191 4.75 7.31 26.70
CA GLU A 191 5.00 6.05 27.43
C GLU A 191 3.91 5.78 28.48
N GLN A 192 3.40 6.84 29.14
CA GLN A 192 2.28 6.73 30.06
C GLN A 192 1.03 6.16 29.39
N GLU A 193 0.71 6.57 28.17
CA GLU A 193 -0.40 6.00 27.40
C GLU A 193 -0.18 4.51 27.11
N ARG A 194 1.05 4.08 26.81
CA ARG A 194 1.37 2.66 26.58
C ARG A 194 1.20 1.84 27.85
N GLU A 195 1.62 2.35 29.00
CA GLU A 195 1.40 1.71 30.30
C GLU A 195 -0.09 1.60 30.62
N GLN A 196 -0.85 2.68 30.41
CA GLN A 196 -2.29 2.69 30.60
C GLN A 196 -3.01 1.73 29.63
N ALA A 197 -2.56 1.63 28.38
CA ALA A 197 -3.08 0.68 27.41
C ALA A 197 -2.83 -0.77 27.86
N ARG A 198 -1.63 -1.09 28.37
CA ARG A 198 -1.34 -2.41 28.94
C ARG A 198 -2.25 -2.73 30.12
N ALA A 199 -2.41 -1.79 31.05
CA ALA A 199 -3.27 -1.97 32.22
C ALA A 199 -4.76 -2.13 31.83
N ALA A 200 -5.22 -1.39 30.82
CA ALA A 200 -6.58 -1.48 30.31
C ALA A 200 -6.84 -2.77 29.50
N LEU A 201 -5.81 -3.33 28.86
CA LEU A 201 -5.89 -4.58 28.11
C LEU A 201 -5.92 -5.82 29.02
N GLU A 202 -5.28 -5.77 30.19
CA GLU A 202 -5.22 -6.88 31.15
C GLU A 202 -6.60 -7.49 31.47
N PRO A 203 -7.63 -6.72 31.90
CA PRO A 203 -8.94 -7.30 32.19
C PRO A 203 -9.62 -7.91 30.96
N VAL A 204 -9.39 -7.35 29.76
CA VAL A 204 -9.92 -7.90 28.50
C VAL A 204 -9.29 -9.26 28.21
N VAL A 205 -7.96 -9.38 28.32
CA VAL A 205 -7.25 -10.65 28.11
C VAL A 205 -7.67 -11.69 29.15
N LYS A 206 -7.83 -11.28 30.42
CA LYS A 206 -8.32 -12.17 31.48
C LYS A 206 -9.73 -12.69 31.17
N HIS A 207 -10.62 -11.83 30.68
CA HIS A 207 -11.96 -12.27 30.28
C HIS A 207 -11.91 -13.22 29.07
N MET A 208 -11.09 -12.93 28.07
CA MET A 208 -10.86 -13.82 26.93
C MET A 208 -10.32 -15.20 27.37
N GLN A 209 -9.40 -15.24 28.34
CA GLN A 209 -8.89 -16.50 28.92
C GLN A 209 -9.98 -17.30 29.61
N GLN A 210 -10.93 -16.64 30.29
CA GLN A 210 -12.08 -17.32 30.91
C GLN A 210 -13.03 -17.93 29.87
N LEU A 211 -13.22 -17.25 28.74
CA LEU A 211 -14.13 -17.69 27.67
C LEU A 211 -13.54 -18.81 26.81
N TYR A 212 -12.26 -18.71 26.46
CA TYR A 212 -11.63 -19.57 25.46
C TYR A 212 -10.56 -20.50 26.05
N GLY A 213 -10.25 -20.38 27.34
CA GLY A 213 -9.25 -21.22 28.00
C GLY A 213 -7.88 -21.13 27.33
N GLN A 214 -7.28 -22.29 27.06
CA GLN A 214 -5.95 -22.38 26.44
C GLN A 214 -5.95 -22.00 24.96
N ASP A 215 -7.10 -22.03 24.28
CA ASP A 215 -7.19 -21.73 22.84
C ASP A 215 -6.86 -20.26 22.53
N ILE A 216 -6.93 -19.35 23.51
CA ILE A 216 -6.51 -17.96 23.34
C ILE A 216 -5.06 -17.83 22.85
N ALA A 217 -4.20 -18.80 23.19
CA ALA A 217 -2.81 -18.83 22.73
C ALA A 217 -2.69 -18.93 21.20
N LEU A 218 -3.71 -19.47 20.51
CA LEU A 218 -3.75 -19.58 19.06
C LEU A 218 -3.81 -18.21 18.37
N MET A 219 -4.28 -17.15 19.05
CA MET A 219 -4.23 -15.79 18.49
C MET A 219 -2.79 -15.27 18.37
N ALA A 220 -1.91 -15.68 19.29
CA ALA A 220 -0.50 -15.32 19.26
C ALA A 220 0.34 -16.27 18.38
N ALA A 221 -0.16 -17.50 18.16
CA ALA A 221 0.47 -18.52 17.34
C ALA A 221 -0.51 -19.09 16.29
N PRO A 222 -0.97 -18.27 15.32
CA PRO A 222 -1.98 -18.67 14.34
C PRO A 222 -1.55 -19.84 13.45
N GLN A 223 -0.25 -20.08 13.29
CA GLN A 223 0.30 -21.27 12.61
C GLN A 223 -0.07 -22.59 13.27
N GLN A 224 -0.47 -22.58 14.55
CA GLN A 224 -0.92 -23.76 15.30
C GLN A 224 -2.44 -23.96 15.23
N ALA A 225 -3.16 -23.09 14.54
CA ALA A 225 -4.63 -23.08 14.49
C ALA A 225 -5.25 -24.03 13.46
N GLN A 226 -4.52 -25.06 13.01
CA GLN A 226 -5.02 -26.01 12.01
C GLN A 226 -6.30 -26.70 12.52
N GLY A 227 -7.40 -26.57 11.77
CA GLY A 227 -8.72 -27.10 12.16
C GLY A 227 -9.46 -26.23 13.19
N LYS A 228 -8.90 -25.09 13.59
CA LYS A 228 -9.47 -24.11 14.54
C LYS A 228 -9.58 -22.71 13.94
N GLU A 229 -9.51 -22.57 12.62
CA GLU A 229 -9.50 -21.29 11.91
C GLU A 229 -10.70 -20.40 12.28
N THR A 230 -11.92 -20.97 12.25
CA THR A 230 -13.14 -20.25 12.64
C THR A 230 -13.09 -19.78 14.08
N LEU A 231 -12.63 -20.64 15.00
CA LEU A 231 -12.49 -20.30 16.42
C LEU A 231 -11.51 -19.14 16.64
N VAL A 232 -10.38 -19.13 15.92
CA VAL A 232 -9.44 -18.00 16.00
C VAL A 232 -10.06 -16.72 15.46
N CYS A 233 -10.80 -16.78 14.35
CA CYS A 233 -11.54 -15.63 13.85
C CYS A 233 -12.55 -15.10 14.89
N ASP A 234 -13.32 -15.99 15.54
CA ASP A 234 -14.26 -15.63 16.61
C ASP A 234 -13.54 -14.91 17.76
N MET A 235 -12.40 -15.44 18.20
CA MET A 235 -11.61 -14.84 19.27
C MET A 235 -11.08 -13.46 18.90
N VAL A 236 -10.60 -13.25 17.66
CA VAL A 236 -10.16 -11.93 17.18
C VAL A 236 -11.31 -10.92 17.20
N LEU A 237 -12.49 -11.31 16.70
CA LEU A 237 -13.66 -10.44 16.73
C LEU A 237 -14.14 -10.15 18.14
N ALA A 238 -14.15 -11.14 19.03
CA ALA A 238 -14.53 -10.98 20.43
C ALA A 238 -13.56 -10.04 21.18
N LEU A 239 -12.25 -10.19 20.98
CA LEU A 239 -11.23 -9.31 21.54
C LEU A 239 -11.51 -7.85 21.17
N TRP A 240 -11.61 -7.57 19.87
CA TRP A 240 -11.76 -6.19 19.42
C TRP A 240 -13.12 -5.58 19.76
N ARG A 241 -14.19 -6.38 19.85
CA ARG A 241 -15.48 -5.91 20.37
C ARG A 241 -15.38 -5.48 21.83
N GLN A 242 -14.65 -6.22 22.67
CA GLN A 242 -14.43 -5.82 24.06
C GLN A 242 -13.56 -4.58 24.16
N VAL A 243 -12.50 -4.47 23.37
CA VAL A 243 -11.65 -3.27 23.31
C VAL A 243 -12.47 -2.05 22.89
N LEU A 244 -13.31 -2.17 21.85
CA LEU A 244 -14.16 -1.08 21.38
C LEU A 244 -15.32 -0.72 22.32
N ALA A 245 -15.60 -1.54 23.34
CA ALA A 245 -16.57 -1.24 24.38
C ALA A 245 -15.97 -0.42 25.54
N LEU A 246 -14.64 -0.28 25.58
CA LEU A 246 -13.96 0.60 26.53
C LEU A 246 -14.16 2.09 26.15
N PRO A 247 -13.88 3.02 27.07
CA PRO A 247 -13.78 4.44 26.73
C PRO A 247 -12.88 4.67 25.49
N PRO A 248 -13.26 5.55 24.54
CA PRO A 248 -12.57 5.70 23.26
C PRO A 248 -11.07 5.92 23.36
N GLU A 249 -10.61 6.69 24.35
CA GLU A 249 -9.20 6.96 24.61
C GLU A 249 -8.43 5.69 24.98
N LYS A 250 -9.03 4.81 25.79
CA LYS A 250 -8.44 3.52 26.16
C LYS A 250 -8.43 2.56 24.98
N ALA A 251 -9.53 2.53 24.21
CA ALA A 251 -9.65 1.69 23.02
C ALA A 251 -8.57 2.08 21.99
N ALA A 252 -8.44 3.39 21.69
CA ALA A 252 -7.44 3.90 20.76
C ALA A 252 -6.01 3.55 21.22
N ALA A 253 -5.69 3.75 22.49
CA ALA A 253 -4.39 3.41 23.05
C ALA A 253 -4.06 1.90 22.92
N ILE A 254 -5.02 1.01 23.19
CA ILE A 254 -4.86 -0.44 23.00
C ILE A 254 -4.67 -0.81 21.52
N ILE A 255 -5.43 -0.19 20.62
CA ILE A 255 -5.31 -0.42 19.17
C ILE A 255 -3.89 -0.05 18.70
N ARG A 256 -3.39 1.13 19.10
CA ARG A 256 -2.02 1.58 18.79
C ARG A 256 -0.98 0.63 19.36
N LEU A 257 -1.13 0.23 20.63
CA LEU A 257 -0.21 -0.69 21.29
C LEU A 257 -0.11 -2.01 20.51
N THR A 258 -1.23 -2.65 20.24
CA THR A 258 -1.29 -3.97 19.59
C THR A 258 -0.70 -3.95 18.18
N LEU A 259 -1.02 -2.92 17.38
CA LEU A 259 -0.57 -2.82 15.99
C LEU A 259 0.87 -2.35 15.85
N SER A 260 1.43 -1.72 16.89
CA SER A 260 2.87 -1.41 16.95
C SER A 260 3.72 -2.66 17.20
N MET A 261 3.20 -3.64 17.96
CA MET A 261 3.93 -4.88 18.27
C MET A 261 4.04 -5.81 17.05
N GLY A 262 2.99 -5.90 16.22
CA GLY A 262 2.99 -6.70 14.99
C GLY A 262 3.82 -6.12 13.84
N ALA A 263 4.27 -4.87 13.94
CA ALA A 263 5.14 -4.23 12.94
C ALA A 263 6.64 -4.51 13.15
N THR A 264 7.00 -5.18 14.26
CA THR A 264 8.38 -5.62 14.51
C THR A 264 8.60 -6.93 13.75
N PRO A 265 9.60 -7.02 12.85
CA PRO A 265 9.94 -8.30 12.25
C PRO A 265 10.30 -9.27 13.38
N SER A 266 9.68 -10.45 13.37
CA SER A 266 10.16 -11.58 14.17
C SER A 266 11.66 -11.74 13.89
N ARG A 267 12.48 -11.53 14.92
CA ARG A 267 13.91 -11.87 14.86
C ARG A 267 14.09 -13.37 14.74
#